data_AF-A0A960MGV8-F1
#
_entry.id   AF-A0A960MGV8-F1
#
_cell.length_a   1.000
_cell.length_b   1.000
_cell.length_c   1.000
_cell.angle_alpha   90.00
_cell.angle_beta   90.00
_cell.angle_gamma   90.00
#
_symmetry.space_group_name_H-M   'P 1'
#
loop_
_entity.id
_entity.type
_entity.pdbx_description
1 polymer ?
#
loop_
_entity_poly.entity_id
_entity_poly.type
_entity_poly.pdbx_seq_one_letter_code
_entity_poly.pdbx_strand_id
1 'polypeptide(L)'
;RFWLEDVEGTWQGGVTDFASINSPTPGLSFLRYTPASDELLGGQSGQLFGIRPAGGKLFAVQRVSLASDGFEIAFTEPVNREKAADLASWKLGEIPVDGQESAETAVTLPAEQVKVIISADGDVVTLQSRIFQPGRLYRFDLSSLPAASGAKISHGPVWYTVNRMPTPPPMPQPSTTETEPPKEKTGATQPNPQEGAKSAEPSDPGPSPEAPKAE
;
A
#
# COMPACT_ATOMS: atom_id res chain seq x y z
N ARG A 1 -13.45 3.67 12.22
CA ARG A 1 -12.58 2.45 12.27
C ARG A 1 -11.23 2.88 12.83
N PHE A 2 -10.48 1.98 13.48
CA PHE A 2 -9.10 2.26 13.92
C PHE A 2 -8.17 1.14 13.47
N TRP A 3 -6.90 1.47 13.31
CA TRP A 3 -5.82 0.58 12.90
C TRP A 3 -4.60 0.87 13.75
N LEU A 4 -3.84 -0.18 14.06
CA LEU A 4 -2.63 -0.09 14.85
C LEU A 4 -1.59 -1.02 14.24
N GLU A 5 -0.35 -0.54 14.15
CA GLU A 5 0.80 -1.30 13.66
C GLU A 5 2.05 -1.03 14.51
N ASP A 6 2.91 -2.04 14.61
CA ASP A 6 4.22 -1.97 15.27
C ASP A 6 5.28 -1.75 14.19
N VAL A 7 5.92 -0.58 14.22
CA VAL A 7 7.03 -0.21 13.33
C VAL A 7 8.31 -0.19 14.16
N GLU A 8 9.09 -1.27 14.06
CA GLU A 8 10.40 -1.43 14.71
C GLU A 8 10.34 -1.15 16.24
N GLY A 9 9.33 -1.72 16.91
CA GLY A 9 9.11 -1.56 18.36
C GLY A 9 8.35 -0.28 18.74
N THR A 10 7.88 0.48 17.76
CA THR A 10 7.14 1.74 17.97
C THR A 10 5.71 1.58 17.47
N TRP A 11 4.75 1.67 18.39
CA TRP A 11 3.33 1.60 18.05
C TRP A 11 2.84 2.90 17.42
N GLN A 12 2.06 2.76 16.35
CA GLN A 12 1.43 3.86 15.65
C GLN A 12 0.19 3.37 14.90
N GLY A 13 -0.58 4.28 14.31
CA GLY A 13 -1.81 3.89 13.66
C GLY A 13 -2.72 5.04 13.29
N GLY A 14 -3.91 4.69 12.83
CA GLY A 14 -4.89 5.66 12.35
C GLY A 14 -6.31 5.37 12.78
N VAL A 15 -7.17 6.36 12.59
CA VAL A 15 -8.58 6.31 12.92
C VAL A 15 -9.37 7.10 11.87
N THR A 16 -10.51 6.59 11.43
CA THR A 16 -11.49 7.43 10.75
C THR A 16 -12.36 8.12 11.78
N ASP A 17 -12.85 9.30 11.46
CA ASP A 17 -13.90 9.93 12.26
C ASP A 17 -15.06 8.94 12.49
N PHE A 18 -15.63 8.99 13.69
CA PHE A 18 -16.86 8.26 13.97
C PHE A 18 -18.01 8.91 13.19
N ALA A 19 -19.05 8.13 12.93
CA ALA A 19 -20.31 8.71 12.51
C ALA A 19 -20.77 9.72 13.57
N SER A 20 -20.68 11.02 13.25
CA SER A 20 -21.48 12.00 13.96
C SER A 20 -22.92 11.66 13.63
N ILE A 21 -23.61 11.01 14.58
CA ILE A 21 -25.05 11.13 14.65
C ILE A 21 -25.24 12.62 14.92
N ASN A 22 -25.76 13.37 13.95
CA ASN A 22 -26.18 14.76 14.14
C ASN A 22 -27.37 14.80 15.12
N SER A 23 -27.14 14.36 16.35
CA SER A 23 -28.03 14.55 17.48
C SER A 23 -27.66 15.91 18.07
N PRO A 24 -28.61 16.85 18.22
CA PRO A 24 -28.38 18.12 18.89
C PRO A 24 -28.05 17.98 20.39
N THR A 25 -27.82 16.75 20.89
CA THR A 25 -27.43 16.47 22.28
C THR A 25 -26.13 15.65 22.30
N PRO A 26 -25.10 16.08 23.04
CA PRO A 26 -23.88 15.28 23.19
C PRO A 26 -24.15 14.03 24.06
N GLY A 27 -23.78 12.84 23.57
CA GLY A 27 -23.71 11.62 24.39
C GLY A 27 -24.30 10.38 23.74
N LEU A 28 -23.45 9.56 23.11
CA LEU A 28 -23.78 8.16 22.84
C LEU A 28 -23.38 7.33 24.07
N SER A 29 -24.35 6.82 24.83
CA SER A 29 -24.07 6.26 26.17
C SER A 29 -23.81 4.75 26.20
N PHE A 30 -24.03 4.03 25.09
CA PHE A 30 -23.65 2.62 24.98
C PHE A 30 -23.61 2.18 23.50
N LEU A 31 -22.62 1.34 23.17
CA LEU A 31 -22.50 0.64 21.90
C LEU A 31 -22.57 -0.86 22.19
N ARG A 32 -23.44 -1.59 21.48
CA ARG A 32 -23.50 -3.05 21.56
C ARG A 32 -23.45 -3.64 20.15
N TYR A 33 -22.38 -4.36 19.87
CA TYR A 33 -22.30 -5.19 18.67
C TYR A 33 -23.03 -6.51 18.91
N THR A 34 -23.84 -6.93 17.95
CA THR A 34 -24.59 -8.20 17.99
C THR A 34 -24.11 -9.10 16.85
N PRO A 35 -23.20 -10.07 17.12
CA PRO A 35 -22.60 -10.90 16.07
C PRO A 35 -23.61 -11.71 15.24
N ALA A 36 -24.76 -12.05 15.83
CA ALA A 36 -25.80 -12.83 15.15
C ALA A 36 -26.53 -12.05 14.03
N SER A 37 -26.56 -10.71 14.11
CA SER A 37 -27.25 -9.85 13.15
C SER A 37 -26.31 -8.85 12.43
N ASP A 38 -25.01 -8.87 12.76
CA ASP A 38 -24.01 -7.90 12.30
C ASP A 38 -24.41 -6.43 12.55
N GLU A 39 -25.11 -6.19 13.67
CA GLU A 39 -25.65 -4.88 14.02
C GLU A 39 -24.85 -4.22 15.14
N LEU A 40 -24.61 -2.92 14.98
CA LEU A 40 -24.19 -2.04 16.07
C LEU A 40 -25.41 -1.27 16.59
N LEU A 41 -25.81 -1.58 17.82
CA LEU A 41 -26.88 -0.86 18.51
C LEU A 41 -26.27 0.27 19.33
N GLY A 42 -26.71 1.49 19.06
CA GLY A 42 -26.38 2.69 19.85
C GLY A 42 -27.64 3.33 20.40
N GLY A 43 -27.56 3.95 21.56
CA GLY A 43 -28.73 4.61 22.16
C GLY A 43 -28.42 5.85 22.96
N GLN A 44 -29.43 6.73 23.03
CA GLN A 44 -29.48 7.93 23.87
C GLN A 44 -30.77 7.87 24.69
N SER A 45 -30.71 8.22 25.98
CA SER A 45 -31.89 8.44 26.85
C SER A 45 -32.99 7.37 26.78
N GLY A 46 -32.63 6.09 26.66
CA GLY A 46 -33.58 4.97 26.63
C GLY A 46 -34.18 4.64 25.24
N GLN A 47 -33.80 5.35 24.17
CA GLN A 47 -34.13 4.97 22.80
C GLN A 47 -32.97 4.24 22.12
N LEU A 48 -33.27 3.11 21.50
CA LEU A 48 -32.35 2.34 20.68
C LEU A 48 -32.45 2.82 19.23
N PHE A 49 -31.34 3.31 18.67
CA PHE A 49 -31.21 3.51 17.25
C PHE A 49 -30.42 2.33 16.68
N GLY A 50 -31.06 1.57 15.79
CA GLY A 50 -30.33 0.63 14.96
C GLY A 50 -29.48 1.42 13.99
N ILE A 51 -28.16 1.45 14.19
CA ILE A 51 -27.23 1.97 13.18
C ILE A 51 -27.10 0.87 12.14
N ARG A 52 -28.04 0.81 11.20
CA ARG A 52 -27.91 -0.01 10.01
C ARG A 52 -27.32 0.83 8.88
N PRO A 53 -26.30 0.33 8.17
CA PRO A 53 -26.23 0.59 6.74
C PRO A 53 -27.55 0.11 6.13
N ALA A 54 -28.30 0.98 5.45
CA ALA A 54 -29.37 0.52 4.57
C ALA A 54 -28.73 -0.51 3.62
N GLY A 55 -29.18 -1.76 3.68
CA GLY A 55 -28.45 -2.95 3.22
C GLY A 55 -27.56 -2.73 2.00
N GLY A 56 -26.25 -2.87 2.20
CA GLY A 56 -25.23 -2.68 1.17
C GLY A 56 -23.85 -2.58 1.79
N LYS A 57 -22.83 -3.05 1.06
CA LYS A 57 -21.42 -2.83 1.42
C LYS A 57 -21.15 -1.33 1.33
N LEU A 58 -20.82 -0.68 2.44
CA LEU A 58 -20.45 0.73 2.43
C LEU A 58 -19.06 0.89 1.82
N PHE A 59 -18.91 1.82 0.88
CA PHE A 59 -17.59 2.30 0.48
C PHE A 59 -16.97 3.07 1.65
N ALA A 60 -15.87 2.54 2.19
CA ALA A 60 -15.21 3.06 3.38
C ALA A 60 -13.73 2.72 3.34
N VAL A 61 -12.93 3.40 4.14
CA VAL A 61 -11.54 3.01 4.37
C VAL A 61 -11.51 1.69 5.14
N GLN A 62 -10.87 0.68 4.55
CA GLN A 62 -10.68 -0.64 5.13
C GLN A 62 -9.44 -0.70 6.01
N ARG A 63 -8.32 -0.14 5.53
CA ARG A 63 -7.03 -0.15 6.22
C ARG A 63 -6.20 1.05 5.78
N VAL A 64 -5.42 1.57 6.72
CA VAL A 64 -4.34 2.50 6.45
C VAL A 64 -3.09 1.88 7.05
N SER A 65 -2.03 1.80 6.26
CA SER A 65 -0.72 1.34 6.71
C SER A 65 0.37 2.28 6.20
N LEU A 66 1.45 2.39 6.96
CA LEU A 66 2.61 3.18 6.58
C LEU A 66 3.65 2.30 5.88
N ALA A 67 4.08 2.73 4.71
CA ALA A 67 5.23 2.22 3.98
C ALA A 67 6.45 3.13 4.19
N SER A 68 7.64 2.69 3.79
CA SER A 68 8.88 3.44 3.95
C SER A 68 8.89 4.80 3.23
N ASP A 69 8.04 4.97 2.22
CA ASP A 69 7.97 6.15 1.36
C ASP A 69 6.56 6.80 1.30
N GLY A 70 5.65 6.39 2.18
CA GLY A 70 4.34 7.02 2.31
C GLY A 70 3.25 6.08 2.81
N PHE A 71 2.01 6.29 2.36
CA PHE A 71 0.83 5.61 2.89
C PHE A 71 0.20 4.66 1.90
N GLU A 72 -0.27 3.52 2.39
CA GLU A 72 -1.19 2.65 1.67
C GLU A 72 -2.58 2.73 2.30
N ILE A 73 -3.57 3.11 1.50
CA ILE A 73 -4.96 3.23 1.91
C ILE A 73 -5.77 2.21 1.12
N ALA A 74 -6.26 1.19 1.82
CA ALA A 74 -7.15 0.19 1.28
C ALA A 74 -8.60 0.58 1.54
N PHE A 75 -9.47 0.35 0.57
CA PHE A 75 -10.89 0.65 0.58
C PHE A 75 -11.71 -0.62 0.50
N THR A 76 -12.94 -0.57 0.99
CA THR A 76 -13.85 -1.72 0.94
C THR A 76 -14.30 -2.05 -0.49
N GLU A 77 -14.29 -1.10 -1.42
CA GLU A 77 -14.57 -1.32 -2.84
C GLU A 77 -13.68 -0.41 -3.70
N PRO A 78 -13.52 -0.70 -5.00
CA PRO A 78 -12.64 0.08 -5.87
C PRO A 78 -12.98 1.56 -5.90
N VAL A 79 -11.96 2.42 -5.86
CA VAL A 79 -12.09 3.86 -5.99
C VAL A 79 -12.36 4.26 -7.45
N ASN A 80 -12.99 5.42 -7.66
CA ASN A 80 -13.03 6.03 -8.98
C ASN A 80 -11.60 6.43 -9.38
N ARG A 81 -11.03 5.77 -10.40
CA ARG A 81 -9.63 5.95 -10.79
C ARG A 81 -9.29 7.36 -11.26
N GLU A 82 -10.20 7.99 -12.02
CA GLU A 82 -9.99 9.36 -12.51
C GLU A 82 -9.92 10.35 -11.35
N LYS A 83 -10.82 10.24 -10.38
CA LYS A 83 -10.82 11.07 -9.17
C LYS A 83 -9.65 10.74 -8.24
N ALA A 84 -9.29 9.48 -8.10
CA ALA A 84 -8.14 9.08 -7.31
C ALA A 84 -6.82 9.60 -7.91
N ALA A 85 -6.69 9.65 -9.23
CA ALA A 85 -5.51 10.18 -9.91
C ALA A 85 -5.41 11.71 -9.86
N ASP A 86 -6.54 12.40 -9.65
CA ASP A 86 -6.60 13.85 -9.51
C ASP A 86 -6.14 14.28 -8.11
N LEU A 87 -4.97 14.93 -8.03
CA LEU A 87 -4.40 15.44 -6.79
C LEU A 87 -5.31 16.46 -6.07
N ALA A 88 -6.21 17.14 -6.80
CA ALA A 88 -7.20 18.03 -6.19
C ALA A 88 -8.26 17.29 -5.37
N SER A 89 -8.42 15.98 -5.57
CA SER A 89 -9.30 15.13 -4.77
C SER A 89 -8.70 14.78 -3.40
N TRP A 90 -7.40 15.02 -3.20
CA TRP A 90 -6.67 14.70 -1.98
C TRP A 90 -6.42 15.96 -1.16
N LYS A 91 -7.20 16.12 -0.08
CA LYS A 91 -6.95 17.16 0.90
C LYS A 91 -6.10 16.58 2.03
N LEU A 92 -4.86 17.04 2.09
CA LEU A 92 -3.85 16.56 3.02
C LEU A 92 -3.53 17.64 4.04
N GLY A 93 -3.45 17.25 5.30
CA GLY A 93 -3.01 18.13 6.37
C GLY A 93 -2.10 17.42 7.36
N GLU A 94 -1.31 18.18 8.11
CA GLU A 94 -0.52 17.65 9.21
C GLU A 94 -0.55 18.55 10.45
N ILE A 95 -0.31 17.93 11.60
CA ILE A 95 -0.17 18.59 12.90
C ILE A 95 1.05 17.98 13.61
N PRO A 96 1.93 18.76 14.27
CA PRO A 96 2.95 18.20 15.15
C PRO A 96 2.34 17.38 16.29
N VAL A 97 2.98 16.27 16.66
CA VAL A 97 2.58 15.45 17.83
C VAL A 97 3.29 15.97 19.09
N ASP A 98 3.07 17.24 19.42
CA ASP A 98 3.59 17.90 20.65
C ASP A 98 2.48 18.31 21.63
N GLY A 99 1.22 18.10 21.23
CA GLY A 99 0.02 18.39 22.03
C GLY A 99 -0.35 19.88 22.11
N GLN A 100 0.31 20.77 21.36
CA GLN A 100 0.03 22.21 21.36
C GLN A 100 -0.99 22.61 20.29
N GLU A 101 -1.13 21.80 19.25
CA GLU A 101 -1.88 22.10 18.04
C GLU A 101 -3.12 21.19 17.90
N SER A 102 -4.10 21.61 17.09
CA SER A 102 -5.38 20.92 16.91
C SER A 102 -5.73 20.71 15.42
N ALA A 103 -6.83 20.00 15.15
CA ALA A 103 -7.37 19.85 13.79
C ALA A 103 -7.61 21.19 13.06
N GLU A 104 -7.89 22.25 13.81
CA GLU A 104 -8.15 23.59 13.31
C GLU A 104 -6.86 24.31 12.88
N THR A 105 -5.73 23.90 13.43
CA THR A 105 -4.41 24.48 13.13
C THR A 105 -3.57 23.60 12.20
N ALA A 106 -4.19 22.55 11.64
CA ALA A 106 -3.53 21.67 10.68
C ALA A 106 -2.99 22.45 9.47
N VAL A 107 -1.71 22.21 9.16
CA VAL A 107 -1.05 22.79 7.99
C VAL A 107 -1.46 21.99 6.76
N THR A 108 -1.96 22.66 5.73
CA THR A 108 -2.25 22.02 4.44
C THR A 108 -0.96 21.61 3.76
N LEU A 109 -0.88 20.34 3.35
CA LEU A 109 0.27 19.81 2.63
C LEU A 109 0.11 20.01 1.11
N PRO A 110 1.23 20.24 0.38
CA PRO A 110 1.21 20.41 -1.07
C PRO A 110 0.93 19.07 -1.76
N ALA A 111 -0.31 18.89 -2.23
CA ALA A 111 -0.74 17.66 -2.89
C ALA A 111 0.09 17.34 -4.15
N GLU A 112 0.63 18.36 -4.83
CA GLU A 112 1.52 18.23 -5.98
C GLU A 112 2.85 17.51 -5.68
N GLN A 113 3.25 17.40 -4.41
CA GLN A 113 4.43 16.66 -3.98
C GLN A 113 4.13 15.18 -3.68
N VAL A 114 2.88 14.74 -3.87
CA VAL A 114 2.44 13.38 -3.63
C VAL A 114 2.25 12.66 -4.95
N LYS A 115 2.89 11.51 -5.09
CA LYS A 115 2.63 10.58 -6.19
C LYS A 115 1.54 9.60 -5.77
N VAL A 116 0.48 9.52 -6.55
CA VAL A 116 -0.62 8.57 -6.34
C VAL A 116 -0.43 7.36 -7.24
N ILE A 117 -0.48 6.17 -6.65
CA ILE A 117 -0.45 4.88 -7.36
C ILE A 117 -1.72 4.13 -7.00
N ILE A 118 -2.47 3.71 -8.00
CA ILE A 118 -3.70 2.94 -7.81
C ILE A 118 -3.41 1.51 -8.19
N SER A 119 -3.75 0.57 -7.32
CA SER A 119 -3.66 -0.88 -7.59
C SER A 119 -4.46 -1.29 -8.82
N ALA A 120 -4.11 -2.44 -9.40
CA ALA A 120 -4.80 -2.99 -10.57
C ALA A 120 -6.31 -3.13 -10.34
N ASP A 121 -6.72 -3.59 -9.16
CA ASP A 121 -8.13 -3.78 -8.79
C ASP A 121 -8.80 -2.47 -8.33
N GLY A 122 -8.01 -1.47 -7.93
CA GLY A 122 -8.47 -0.14 -7.54
C GLY A 122 -8.95 -0.05 -6.09
N ASP A 123 -8.78 -1.10 -5.30
CA ASP A 123 -9.13 -1.16 -3.89
C ASP A 123 -8.02 -0.61 -2.98
N VAL A 124 -6.79 -0.53 -3.46
CA VAL A 124 -5.66 0.10 -2.76
C VAL A 124 -5.14 1.32 -3.52
N VAL A 125 -4.94 2.41 -2.78
CA VAL A 125 -4.23 3.61 -3.24
C VAL A 125 -3.00 3.84 -2.39
N THR A 126 -1.85 3.98 -3.03
CA THR A 126 -0.58 4.34 -2.39
C THR A 126 -0.28 5.81 -2.65
N LEU A 127 -0.02 6.56 -1.58
CA LEU A 127 0.44 7.94 -1.59
C LEU A 127 1.93 7.97 -1.25
N GLN A 128 2.80 8.23 -2.22
CA GLN A 128 4.24 8.31 -2.02
C GLN A 128 4.70 9.77 -1.96
N SER A 129 5.43 10.14 -0.92
CA SER A 129 6.05 11.46 -0.83
C SER A 129 7.14 11.51 0.23
N ARG A 130 8.12 12.42 0.03
CA ARG A 130 9.13 12.75 1.04
C ARG A 130 8.64 13.74 2.10
N ILE A 131 7.47 14.34 1.92
CA ILE A 131 6.88 15.27 2.89
C ILE A 131 6.37 14.55 4.15
N PHE A 132 6.15 13.23 4.05
CA PHE A 132 5.75 12.41 5.20
C PHE A 132 6.95 12.17 6.12
N GLN A 133 6.82 12.60 7.38
CA GLN A 133 7.88 12.64 8.37
C GLN A 133 7.35 12.11 9.72
N PRO A 134 8.23 11.54 10.56
CA PRO A 134 7.85 11.14 11.91
C PRO A 134 7.56 12.35 12.80
N GLY A 135 6.83 12.11 13.91
CA GLY A 135 6.40 13.15 14.85
C GLY A 135 5.21 13.96 14.36
N ARG A 136 4.46 13.44 13.38
CA ARG A 136 3.32 14.12 12.75
C ARG A 136 2.04 13.31 12.84
N LEU A 137 0.93 14.01 13.03
CA LEU A 137 -0.43 13.52 12.86
C LEU A 137 -0.92 13.97 11.49
N TYR A 138 -1.09 13.03 10.57
CA TYR A 138 -1.60 13.29 9.23
C TYR A 138 -3.11 13.19 9.17
N ARG A 139 -3.72 14.09 8.40
CA ARG A 139 -5.13 14.07 8.06
C ARG A 139 -5.29 13.90 6.56
N PHE A 140 -6.11 12.92 6.16
CA PHE A 140 -6.57 12.74 4.79
C PHE A 140 -8.07 13.01 4.76
N ASP A 141 -8.52 14.07 4.10
CA ASP A 141 -9.94 14.28 3.83
C ASP A 141 -10.28 13.68 2.45
N LEU A 142 -10.87 12.48 2.51
CA LEU A 142 -11.24 11.67 1.35
C LEU A 142 -12.68 11.93 0.90
N SER A 143 -13.38 12.92 1.44
CA SER A 143 -14.81 13.15 1.19
C SER A 143 -15.14 13.42 -0.29
N SER A 144 -14.16 13.88 -1.06
CA SER A 144 -14.26 14.11 -2.51
C SER A 144 -13.97 12.88 -3.37
N LEU A 145 -13.56 11.76 -2.76
CA LEU A 145 -13.18 10.54 -3.47
C LEU A 145 -14.38 9.57 -3.48
N PRO A 146 -15.04 9.35 -4.63
CA PRO A 146 -16.10 8.35 -4.74
C PRO A 146 -15.52 6.98 -5.09
N ALA A 147 -16.33 5.94 -4.88
CA ALA A 147 -16.08 4.63 -5.44
C ALA A 147 -16.26 4.62 -6.96
N ALA A 148 -15.74 3.60 -7.63
CA ALA A 148 -15.99 3.34 -9.05
C ALA A 148 -17.49 3.14 -9.33
N SER A 149 -18.25 2.63 -8.34
CA SER A 149 -19.71 2.51 -8.36
C SER A 149 -20.45 3.86 -8.31
N GLY A 150 -19.74 4.95 -7.97
CA GLY A 150 -20.33 6.25 -7.65
C GLY A 150 -20.75 6.41 -6.19
N ALA A 151 -20.60 5.38 -5.34
CA ALA A 151 -20.88 5.48 -3.92
C ALA A 151 -19.97 6.52 -3.24
N LYS A 152 -20.55 7.29 -2.31
CA LYS A 152 -19.79 8.24 -1.49
C LYS A 152 -19.07 7.51 -0.38
N ILE A 153 -17.86 7.96 -0.05
CA ILE A 153 -17.10 7.39 1.05
C ILE A 153 -17.82 7.63 2.38
N SER A 154 -17.91 6.57 3.17
CA SER A 154 -18.36 6.62 4.56
C SER A 154 -17.16 6.99 5.43
N HIS A 155 -17.32 8.08 6.21
CA HIS A 155 -16.27 8.62 7.09
C HIS A 155 -14.99 8.99 6.34
N GLY A 156 -15.09 10.00 5.46
CA GLY A 156 -14.01 10.47 4.60
C GLY A 156 -12.76 10.99 5.33
N PRO A 157 -12.86 11.66 6.49
CA PRO A 157 -11.67 12.07 7.23
C PRO A 157 -10.98 10.87 7.91
N VAL A 158 -9.69 10.76 7.65
CA VAL A 158 -8.78 9.79 8.24
C VAL A 158 -7.66 10.54 8.95
N TRP A 159 -7.35 10.11 10.16
CA TRP A 159 -6.23 10.58 10.95
C TRP A 159 -5.21 9.47 11.12
N TYR A 160 -3.93 9.76 11.02
CA TYR A 160 -2.87 8.78 11.22
C TYR A 160 -1.65 9.40 11.91
N THR A 161 -1.24 8.84 13.04
CA THR A 161 -0.04 9.27 13.76
C THR A 161 1.18 8.54 13.22
N VAL A 162 2.20 9.25 12.75
CA VAL A 162 3.48 8.67 12.36
C VAL A 162 4.51 8.93 13.44
N ASN A 163 4.86 7.90 14.19
CA ASN A 163 5.92 7.97 15.20
C ASN A 163 7.28 7.60 14.60
N ARG A 164 7.28 6.65 13.65
CA ARG A 164 8.47 6.15 12.98
C ARG A 164 8.17 5.80 11.52
N MET A 165 9.12 6.09 10.64
CA MET A 165 9.07 5.60 9.25
C MET A 165 9.64 4.18 9.19
N PRO A 166 8.97 3.22 8.52
CA PRO A 166 9.51 1.90 8.30
C PRO A 166 10.79 1.98 7.47
N THR A 167 11.81 1.20 7.82
CA THR A 167 12.98 1.05 6.94
C THR A 167 12.59 0.22 5.71
N PRO A 168 12.95 0.62 4.48
CA PRO A 168 12.73 -0.24 3.32
C PRO A 168 13.46 -1.57 3.55
N PRO A 169 12.85 -2.71 3.16
CA PRO A 169 13.50 -4.01 3.33
C PRO A 169 14.89 -3.96 2.70
N PRO A 170 15.92 -4.53 3.35
CA PRO A 170 17.26 -4.54 2.79
C PRO A 170 17.19 -5.17 1.40
N MET A 171 17.59 -4.41 0.39
CA MET A 171 17.64 -4.93 -0.98
C MET A 171 18.47 -6.21 -0.94
N PRO A 172 18.06 -7.29 -1.63
CA PRO A 172 18.92 -8.46 -1.79
C PRO A 172 20.23 -7.96 -2.40
N GLN A 173 21.29 -7.95 -1.59
CA GLN A 173 22.61 -7.60 -2.10
C GLN A 173 22.92 -8.60 -3.21
N PRO A 174 23.34 -8.14 -4.41
CA PRO A 174 23.86 -9.08 -5.40
C PRO A 174 24.99 -9.83 -4.70
N SER A 175 24.83 -11.15 -4.56
CA SER A 175 25.88 -11.99 -4.02
C SER A 175 27.13 -11.72 -4.83
N THR A 176 28.11 -11.04 -4.23
CA THR A 176 29.46 -10.99 -4.77
C THR A 176 29.96 -12.42 -4.73
N THR A 177 29.76 -13.14 -5.84
CA THR A 177 30.58 -14.29 -6.18
C THR A 177 31.99 -13.74 -6.34
N GLU A 178 32.75 -13.82 -5.25
CA GLU A 178 34.18 -13.61 -5.20
C GLU A 178 34.80 -14.53 -6.27
N THR A 179 35.14 -13.95 -7.43
CA THR A 179 35.88 -14.66 -8.46
C THR A 179 37.31 -14.73 -7.96
N GLU A 180 37.66 -15.87 -7.37
CA GLU A 180 39.03 -16.23 -7.02
C GLU A 180 39.92 -16.02 -8.27
N PRO A 181 41.03 -15.27 -8.17
CA PRO A 181 41.89 -15.04 -9.32
C PRO A 181 42.58 -16.35 -9.75
N PRO A 182 42.80 -16.59 -11.06
CA PRO A 182 43.40 -17.84 -11.52
C PRO A 182 44.83 -18.00 -10.99
N LYS A 183 45.10 -19.14 -10.34
CA LYS A 183 46.45 -19.55 -9.92
C LYS A 183 47.37 -19.64 -11.14
N GLU A 184 48.34 -18.75 -11.18
CA GLU A 184 49.46 -18.74 -12.12
C GLU A 184 50.30 -20.00 -11.93
N LYS A 185 50.28 -20.91 -12.91
CA LYS A 185 51.19 -22.07 -12.95
C LYS A 185 52.47 -21.67 -13.67
N THR A 186 53.53 -21.45 -12.91
CA THR A 186 54.90 -21.33 -13.40
C THR A 186 55.37 -22.69 -13.95
N GLY A 187 55.88 -22.69 -15.17
CA GLY A 187 56.39 -23.88 -15.84
C GLY A 187 57.77 -24.31 -15.34
N ALA A 188 58.00 -25.62 -15.36
CA ALA A 188 59.32 -26.21 -15.54
C ALA A 188 59.19 -27.46 -16.41
N THR A 189 59.84 -27.37 -17.56
CA THR A 189 59.96 -28.31 -18.68
C THR A 189 60.65 -29.62 -18.30
N GLN A 190 60.17 -30.74 -18.85
CA GLN A 190 61.03 -31.82 -19.39
C GLN A 190 60.30 -32.62 -20.50
N PRO A 191 61.02 -33.22 -21.47
CA PRO A 191 60.55 -33.45 -22.83
C PRO A 191 59.92 -34.83 -23.11
N ASN A 192 59.15 -34.85 -24.21
CA ASN A 192 58.52 -35.94 -25.00
C ASN A 192 59.51 -37.12 -25.33
N PRO A 193 59.11 -38.33 -25.84
CA PRO A 193 58.19 -38.53 -26.99
C PRO A 193 57.35 -39.83 -27.06
N GLN A 194 56.57 -39.93 -28.17
CA GLN A 194 55.86 -41.10 -28.77
C GLN A 194 54.36 -41.18 -28.41
N GLU A 195 53.39 -41.45 -29.30
CA GLU A 195 53.40 -41.97 -30.68
C GLU A 195 51.98 -41.85 -31.29
N GLY A 196 51.87 -41.82 -32.62
CA GLY A 196 50.70 -42.30 -33.40
C GLY A 196 49.50 -41.35 -33.55
N ALA A 197 49.31 -40.67 -34.70
CA ALA A 197 48.53 -41.13 -35.88
C ALA A 197 47.05 -41.45 -35.54
N LYS A 198 45.99 -40.96 -36.21
CA LYS A 198 45.80 -40.70 -37.65
C LYS A 198 44.39 -40.09 -37.88
N SER A 199 44.27 -39.25 -38.92
CA SER A 199 43.16 -39.04 -39.88
C SER A 199 41.69 -38.92 -39.41
N ALA A 200 41.03 -37.77 -39.64
CA ALA A 200 40.38 -37.31 -40.89
C ALA A 200 38.88 -37.71 -40.93
N GLU A 201 37.91 -36.82 -40.67
CA GLU A 201 37.29 -35.81 -41.57
C GLU A 201 36.33 -36.42 -42.63
N PRO A 202 35.48 -35.64 -43.34
CA PRO A 202 34.13 -35.17 -43.01
C PRO A 202 33.06 -35.71 -44.00
N SER A 203 31.78 -35.30 -43.87
CA SER A 203 30.93 -34.71 -44.95
C SER A 203 29.41 -34.86 -44.70
N ASP A 204 28.75 -33.74 -44.37
CA ASP A 204 27.72 -32.98 -45.13
C ASP A 204 26.56 -33.72 -45.90
N PRO A 205 25.55 -33.04 -46.51
CA PRO A 205 24.24 -32.71 -45.91
C PRO A 205 23.00 -33.14 -46.74
N GLY A 206 21.82 -33.03 -46.10
CA GLY A 206 20.49 -32.76 -46.71
C GLY A 206 19.79 -33.94 -47.42
N PRO A 207 18.49 -33.82 -47.81
CA PRO A 207 17.62 -32.63 -47.81
C PRO A 207 16.19 -32.82 -47.22
N SER A 208 15.47 -31.69 -47.04
CA SER A 208 13.99 -31.51 -47.03
C SER A 208 13.35 -31.95 -48.38
N PRO A 209 12.01 -31.91 -48.64
CA PRO A 209 10.85 -31.28 -47.96
C PRO A 209 9.65 -32.27 -47.77
N GLU A 210 8.44 -31.94 -47.32
CA GLU A 210 7.33 -31.37 -48.13
C GLU A 210 6.04 -31.32 -47.28
N ALA A 211 5.20 -30.30 -47.51
CA ALA A 211 3.82 -30.20 -47.02
C ALA A 211 2.84 -30.85 -48.03
N PRO A 212 1.55 -31.06 -47.68
CA PRO A 212 0.54 -30.25 -48.38
C PRO A 212 -0.70 -29.85 -47.54
N LYS A 213 -1.57 -29.09 -48.23
CA LYS A 213 -2.71 -28.25 -47.84
C LYS A 213 -4.06 -28.97 -47.60
N ALA A 214 -4.91 -28.23 -46.87
CA ALA A 214 -6.35 -27.93 -47.06
C ALA A 214 -7.41 -29.05 -47.15
N GLU A 215 -8.45 -28.88 -46.32
CA GLU A 215 -9.85 -28.72 -46.77
C GLU A 215 -10.60 -27.80 -45.79
#